data_AF-A0A1S2LPK6-F1
#
_entry.id   AF-A0A1S2LPK6-F1
#
_cell.length_a   1.000
_cell.length_b   1.000
_cell.length_c   1.000
_cell.angle_alpha   90.00
_cell.angle_beta   90.00
_cell.angle_gamma   90.00
#
_symmetry.space_group_name_H-M   'P 1'
#
loop_
_entity.id
_entity.type
_entity.pdbx_description
1 polymer ?
#
loop_
_entity_poly.entity_id
_entity_poly.type
_entity_poly.pdbx_seq_one_letter_code
_entity_poly.pdbx_strand_id
1 'polypeptide(L)' 'MSKETFEIFETAELPEQIDHVQKAVDQYIQENGEEPIIPGNPYRKISYFLIRHYLSIEPEIELYLDKQDKMVTHRRPE' A
#
# COMPACT_ATOMS: atom_id res chain seq x y z
N MET A 1 -21.88 -3.51 25.37
CA MET A 1 -21.19 -4.69 24.85
C MET A 1 -20.45 -4.22 23.59
N SER A 2 -19.35 -3.46 23.72
CA SER A 2 -17.95 -3.93 23.88
C SER A 2 -17.48 -4.66 22.62
N LYS A 3 -16.91 -3.94 21.63
CA LYS A 3 -15.45 -3.85 21.39
C LYS A 3 -14.75 -5.19 21.63
N GLU A 4 -14.96 -6.18 20.76
CA GLU A 4 -14.16 -7.42 20.73
C GLU A 4 -14.64 -8.34 19.58
N THR A 5 -14.40 -7.96 18.31
CA THR A 5 -14.44 -8.93 17.19
C THR A 5 -13.75 -8.44 15.90
N PHE A 6 -12.88 -7.42 15.97
CA PHE A 6 -12.28 -6.81 14.77
C PHE A 6 -10.80 -7.17 14.53
N GLU A 7 -10.20 -8.10 15.28
CA GLU A 7 -8.74 -8.26 15.29
C GLU A 7 -8.20 -9.56 14.67
N ILE A 8 -9.06 -10.45 14.14
CA ILE A 8 -8.61 -11.81 13.74
C ILE A 8 -8.73 -12.06 12.23
N PHE A 9 -9.46 -11.22 11.47
CA PHE A 9 -9.57 -11.38 10.02
C PHE A 9 -8.59 -10.51 9.20
N GLU A 10 -8.02 -9.44 9.77
CA GLU A 10 -7.12 -8.52 9.05
C GLU A 10 -5.75 -9.14 8.69
N THR A 11 -5.28 -10.16 9.41
CA THR A 11 -3.88 -10.62 9.28
C THR A 11 -3.61 -11.57 8.11
N ALA A 12 -4.62 -12.30 7.62
CA ALA A 12 -4.44 -13.25 6.52
C ALA A 12 -4.41 -12.57 5.14
N GLU A 13 -5.19 -11.50 4.98
CA GLU A 13 -5.30 -10.77 3.71
C GLU A 13 -4.21 -9.69 3.58
N LEU A 14 -3.60 -9.27 4.69
CA LEU A 14 -2.56 -8.25 4.71
C LEU A 14 -1.37 -8.56 3.78
N PRO A 15 -0.74 -9.77 3.80
CA PRO A 15 0.34 -10.10 2.88
C PRO A 15 -0.10 -10.12 1.41
N GLU A 16 -1.32 -10.58 1.13
CA GLU A 16 -1.87 -10.61 -0.22
C GLU A 16 -2.11 -9.19 -0.76
N GLN A 17 -2.69 -8.31 0.05
CA GLN A 17 -2.87 -6.91 -0.28
C GLN A 17 -1.52 -6.20 -0.51
N ILE A 18 -0.51 -6.48 0.32
CA ILE A 18 0.84 -5.95 0.13
C ILE A 18 1.44 -6.42 -1.21
N ASP A 19 1.34 -7.71 -1.53
CA ASP A 19 1.86 -8.27 -2.79
C ASP A 19 1.14 -7.68 -4.02
N HIS A 20 -0.18 -7.52 -3.95
CA HIS A 20 -0.97 -6.87 -5.00
C HIS A 20 -0.56 -5.40 -5.19
N VAL A 21 -0.42 -4.64 -4.11
CA VAL A 21 0.00 -3.24 -4.19
C VAL A 21 1.44 -3.12 -4.65
N GLN A 22 2.34 -4.01 -4.23
CA GLN A 22 3.73 -4.04 -4.70
C GLN A 22 3.79 -4.18 -6.21
N LYS A 23 3.09 -5.16 -6.79
CA LYS A 23 3.02 -5.35 -8.24
C LYS A 23 2.50 -4.11 -8.97
N ALA A 24 1.44 -3.50 -8.44
CA ALA A 24 0.86 -2.29 -9.01
C ALA A 24 1.81 -1.08 -8.95
N VAL A 25 2.53 -0.93 -7.84
CA VAL A 25 3.56 0.11 -7.66
C VAL A 25 4.72 -0.11 -8.63
N ASP A 26 5.24 -1.33 -8.72
CA ASP A 26 6.35 -1.69 -9.60
C ASP A 26 5.98 -1.40 -11.06
N GLN A 27 4.78 -1.79 -11.47
CA GLN A 27 4.28 -1.52 -12.82
C GLN A 27 4.10 -0.02 -13.09
N TYR A 28 3.54 0.73 -12.14
CA TYR A 28 3.41 2.18 -12.26
C TYR A 28 4.78 2.86 -12.41
N ILE A 29 5.77 2.47 -11.60
CA ILE A 29 7.13 2.99 -11.66
C ILE A 29 7.78 2.64 -12.99
N GLN A 30 7.58 1.41 -13.49
CA GLN A 30 8.13 0.97 -14.77
C GLN A 30 7.56 1.76 -15.95
N GLU A 31 6.27 2.09 -15.93
CA GLU A 31 5.59 2.78 -17.02
C GLU A 31 5.74 4.32 -16.95
N ASN A 32 5.65 4.90 -15.76
CA ASN A 32 5.66 6.37 -15.57
C ASN A 32 7.02 6.93 -15.14
N GLY A 33 7.90 6.10 -14.57
CA GLY A 33 9.20 6.52 -14.02
C GLY A 33 9.10 7.23 -12.66
N GLU A 34 7.91 7.32 -12.07
CA GLU A 34 7.64 8.04 -10.83
C GLU A 34 7.09 7.11 -9.74
N GLU A 35 7.32 7.47 -8.48
CA GLU A 35 6.77 6.73 -7.33
C GLU A 35 5.31 7.15 -7.10
N PRO A 36 4.37 6.20 -6.92
CA PRO A 36 2.96 6.52 -6.71
C PRO A 36 2.68 6.94 -5.25
N ILE A 37 3.39 7.93 -4.75
CA ILE A 37 3.24 8.45 -3.38
C ILE A 37 2.43 9.74 -3.36
N ILE A 38 1.76 10.00 -2.24
CA ILE A 38 1.04 11.26 -2.04
C ILE A 38 2.08 12.39 -1.84
N PRO A 39 2.09 13.42 -2.71
CA PRO A 39 3.06 14.50 -2.61
C PRO A 39 2.89 15.28 -1.30
N GLY A 40 4.00 15.55 -0.61
CA GLY A 40 4.02 16.25 0.67
C GLY A 40 3.71 15.37 1.88
N ASN A 41 3.46 14.06 1.71
CA ASN A 41 3.29 13.15 2.83
C ASN A 41 4.67 12.68 3.35
N PRO A 42 5.04 12.97 4.62
CA PRO A 42 6.34 12.58 5.17
C PRO A 42 6.50 11.06 5.29
N TYR A 43 5.39 10.33 5.42
CA TYR A 43 5.36 8.87 5.56
C TYR A 43 5.37 8.14 4.22
N ARG A 44 5.45 8.86 3.09
CA ARG A 44 5.46 8.25 1.74
C ARG A 44 4.28 7.30 1.52
N LYS A 45 3.09 7.71 1.99
CA LYS A 45 1.84 6.98 1.78
C LYS A 45 1.57 6.78 0.29
N ILE A 46 1.22 5.56 -0.10
CA ILE A 46 0.91 5.22 -1.49
C ILE A 46 -0.42 5.86 -1.88
N SER A 47 -0.46 6.45 -3.07
CA SER A 47 -1.66 7.00 -3.67
C SER A 47 -2.37 5.94 -4.50
N TYR A 48 -3.40 5.32 -3.93
CA TYR A 48 -4.22 4.34 -4.66
C TYR A 48 -4.91 4.93 -5.89
N PHE A 49 -5.15 6.25 -5.90
CA PHE A 49 -5.66 6.92 -7.09
C PHE A 49 -4.73 6.79 -8.31
N LEU A 50 -3.41 6.83 -8.10
CA LEU A 50 -2.42 6.71 -9.17
C LEU A 50 -2.30 5.27 -9.68
N ILE A 51 -2.39 4.30 -8.77
CA ILE A 51 -2.21 2.87 -9.11
C ILE A 51 -3.51 2.10 -9.32
N ARG A 52 -4.68 2.74 -9.19
CA ARG A 52 -6.00 2.08 -9.32
C ARG A 52 -6.18 1.27 -10.60
N HIS A 53 -5.52 1.67 -11.68
CA HIS A 53 -5.61 0.99 -12.98
C HIS A 53 -4.80 -0.32 -13.02
N TYR A 54 -3.88 -0.49 -12.08
CA TYR A 54 -3.04 -1.68 -11.91
C TYR A 54 -3.51 -2.55 -10.74
N LEU A 55 -4.46 -2.07 -9.94
CA LEU A 55 -5.05 -2.81 -8.83
C LEU A 55 -6.25 -3.62 -9.28
N SER A 56 -6.22 -4.93 -9.02
CA SER A 56 -7.38 -5.81 -9.21
C SER A 56 -8.42 -5.63 -8.09
N ILE A 57 -7.97 -5.28 -6.89
CA ILE A 57 -8.78 -5.09 -5.68
C ILE A 57 -8.28 -3.83 -4.98
N GLU A 58 -9.19 -2.98 -4.51
CA GLU A 58 -8.81 -1.80 -3.74
C GLU A 58 -8.41 -2.22 -2.32
N PRO A 59 -7.20 -1.89 -1.85
CA PRO A 59 -6.75 -2.23 -0.50
C PRO A 59 -7.58 -1.48 0.53
N GLU A 60 -8.06 -2.18 1.55
CA GLU A 60 -8.81 -1.57 2.66
C GLU A 60 -7.89 -0.91 3.69
N ILE A 61 -6.60 -1.24 3.65
CA ILE A 61 -5.57 -0.72 4.55
C ILE A 61 -4.74 0.38 3.88
N GLU A 62 -4.12 1.23 4.70
CA GLU A 62 -3.14 2.20 4.23
C GLU A 62 -1.75 1.58 4.13
N LEU A 63 -1.16 1.62 2.95
CA LEU A 63 0.21 1.17 2.69
C LEU A 63 1.15 2.33 2.36
N TYR A 64 2.41 2.10 2.64
CA TYR A 64 3.50 3.06 2.55
C TYR A 64 4.61 2.49 1.69
N LEU A 65 5.29 3.36 0.96
CA LEU A 65 6.44 2.98 0.15
C LEU A 65 7.72 3.33 0.90
N ASP A 66 8.48 2.31 1.28
CA ASP A 66 9.78 2.51 1.89
C ASP A 66 10.72 3.26 0.91
N LYS A 67 11.58 4.11 1.46
CA LYS A 67 12.46 4.98 0.67
C LYS A 67 13.74 4.27 0.24
N GLN A 68 14.19 3.26 0.98
CA GLN A 68 15.49 2.62 0.78
C GLN A 68 15.41 1.48 -0.23
N ASP A 69 14.44 0.59 -0.06
CA ASP A 69 14.27 -0.63 -0.84
C ASP A 69 13.04 -0.58 -1.77
N LYS A 70 12.24 0.50 -1.70
CA LYS A 70 10.98 0.66 -2.46
C LYS A 70 9.99 -0.48 -2.22
N MET A 71 10.06 -1.09 -1.03
CA MET A 71 9.09 -2.10 -0.64
C MET A 71 7.83 -1.48 -0.06
N VAL A 72 6.70 -2.07 -0.40
CA VAL A 72 5.40 -1.73 0.13
C VAL A 72 5.27 -2.32 1.54
N THR A 73 4.89 -1.47 2.49
CA THR A 73 4.76 -1.86 3.90
C THR A 73 3.51 -1.26 4.52
N HIS A 74 2.90 -1.99 5.45
CA HIS A 74 1.81 -1.50 6.29
C HIS A 74 2.33 -0.71 7.50
N ARG A 75 3.64 -0.77 7.76
CA ARG A 75 4.26 -0.04 8.87
C ARG A 75 4.53 1.38 8.42
N ARG A 76 4.06 2.35 9.21
CA ARG A 76 4.43 3.75 9.00
C ARG A 76 5.95 3.89 9.19
N PRO A 77 6.69 4.39 8.21
CA PRO A 77 8.12 4.67 8.38
C PRO A 77 8.28 5.79 9.42
N GLU A 78 9.23 5.64 10.34
CA GLU A 78 9.58 6.64 11.37
C GLU A 78 10.46 7.77 10.83
#